data_AF-U6L4P1-F1
#
_entry.id   AF-U6L4P1-F1
#
_cell.length_a   1.000
_cell.length_b   1.000
_cell.length_c   1.000
_cell.angle_alpha   90.00
_cell.angle_beta   90.00
_cell.angle_gamma   90.00
#
_symmetry.space_group_name_H-M   'P 1'
#
loop_
_entity.id
_entity.type
_entity.pdbx_description
1 polymer ?
#
loop_
_entity_poly.entity_id
_entity_poly.type
_entity_poly.pdbx_seq_one_letter_code
_entity_poly.pdbx_strand_id
1 'polypeptide(L)'
;FSNLALQALLVLVKKQPPKEGSKLLVMATTSEPEFIRESGIAKAFNVCLDVPPLRGPQEIAAALREHSADRYEFPEEEIQKICQSGVLDSIPIKQLIMVTEMAAEKCKPGSIDAETFISCLSDCGLDNFSQFH
;
A
#
# COMPACT_ATOMS: atom_id res chain seq x y z
N PHE A 1 -3.88 -10.82 -22.05
CA PHE A 1 -3.48 -9.41 -22.31
C PHE A 1 -4.14 -8.94 -23.61
N SER A 2 -4.46 -7.65 -23.74
CA SER A 2 -4.98 -7.09 -24.99
C SER A 2 -3.88 -6.32 -25.70
N ASN A 3 -3.27 -6.93 -26.73
CA ASN A 3 -2.22 -6.26 -27.51
C ASN A 3 -2.76 -5.00 -28.20
N LEU A 4 -4.03 -5.02 -28.63
CA LEU A 4 -4.65 -3.85 -29.25
C LEU A 4 -4.70 -2.65 -28.29
N ALA A 5 -5.13 -2.87 -27.05
CA ALA A 5 -5.17 -1.81 -26.03
C ALA A 5 -3.76 -1.28 -25.71
N LEU A 6 -2.78 -2.18 -25.64
CA LEU A 6 -1.39 -1.84 -25.41
C LEU A 6 -0.82 -0.96 -26.53
N GLN A 7 -0.98 -1.37 -27.79
CA GLN A 7 -0.52 -0.58 -28.93
C GLN A 7 -1.18 0.80 -28.97
N ALA A 8 -2.49 0.87 -28.72
CA ALA A 8 -3.21 2.13 -28.63
C ALA A 8 -2.65 3.03 -27.52
N LEU A 9 -2.40 2.48 -26.33
CA LEU A 9 -1.82 3.21 -25.21
C LEU A 9 -0.44 3.78 -25.56
N LEU A 10 0.45 2.98 -26.15
CA LEU A 10 1.79 3.41 -26.53
C LEU A 10 1.80 4.55 -27.56
N VAL A 11 0.81 4.58 -28.45
CA VAL A 11 0.63 5.69 -29.41
C VAL A 11 0.13 6.94 -28.68
N LEU A 12 -0.86 6.80 -27.79
CA LEU A 12 -1.47 7.92 -27.08
C LEU A 12 -0.50 8.61 -26.11
N VAL A 13 0.30 7.83 -25.37
CA VAL A 13 1.26 8.38 -24.38
C VAL A 13 2.32 9.27 -25.06
N LYS A 14 2.66 9.00 -26.32
CA LYS A 14 3.64 9.78 -27.09
C LYS A 14 3.03 10.95 -27.89
N LYS A 15 1.70 11.06 -27.92
CA LYS A 15 1.01 12.05 -28.76
C LYS A 15 1.02 13.41 -28.09
N GLN A 16 1.52 14.43 -28.78
CA GLN A 16 1.43 15.79 -28.29
C GLN A 16 -0.03 16.28 -28.25
N PRO A 17 -0.41 17.11 -27.27
CA PRO A 17 -1.72 17.74 -27.23
C PRO A 17 -2.00 18.51 -28.52
N PRO A 18 -3.19 18.38 -29.13
CA PRO A 18 -3.48 18.96 -30.44
C PRO A 18 -3.64 20.50 -30.43
N LYS A 19 -3.84 21.09 -29.25
CA LYS A 19 -4.00 22.53 -29.08
C LYS A 19 -2.68 23.14 -28.62
N GLU A 20 -2.24 24.17 -29.33
CA GLU A 20 -1.05 24.94 -28.96
C GLU A 20 -1.19 25.48 -27.52
N GLY A 21 -0.10 25.43 -26.76
CA GLY A 21 -0.07 25.84 -25.35
C GLY A 21 -0.70 24.86 -24.35
N SER A 22 -1.35 23.77 -24.79
CA SER A 22 -1.90 22.76 -23.89
C SER A 22 -0.82 21.81 -23.37
N LYS A 23 -0.88 21.47 -22.08
CA LYS A 23 0.02 20.51 -21.42
C LYS A 23 -0.76 19.26 -21.02
N LEU A 24 -0.13 18.09 -21.16
CA LEU A 24 -0.69 16.80 -20.74
C LEU A 24 0.29 16.10 -19.82
N LEU A 25 -0.20 15.65 -18.66
CA LEU A 25 0.50 14.74 -17.76
C LEU A 25 -0.24 13.40 -17.77
N VAL A 26 0.49 12.31 -17.99
CA VAL A 26 -0.05 10.96 -17.92
C VAL A 26 0.56 10.26 -16.72
N MET A 27 -0.29 9.79 -15.81
CA MET A 27 0.09 8.94 -14.68
C MET A 27 -0.50 7.56 -14.87
N ALA A 28 0.31 6.53 -14.67
CA ALA A 28 -0.11 5.13 -14.72
C ALA A 28 0.44 4.42 -13.48
N THR A 29 -0.34 3.47 -12.95
CA THR A 29 0.06 2.61 -11.85
C THR A 29 0.10 1.16 -12.32
N THR A 30 0.98 0.36 -11.73
CA THR A 30 1.07 -1.08 -11.98
C THR A 30 1.45 -1.78 -10.67
N SER A 31 0.89 -2.97 -10.45
CA SER A 31 1.36 -3.91 -9.44
C SER A 31 2.37 -4.92 -10.01
N GLU A 32 2.59 -4.89 -11.33
CA GLU A 32 3.46 -5.81 -12.09
C GLU A 32 4.57 -5.02 -12.80
N PRO A 33 5.54 -4.43 -12.06
CA PRO A 33 6.55 -3.57 -12.65
C PRO A 33 7.47 -4.32 -13.62
N GLU A 34 7.76 -5.59 -13.35
CA GLU A 34 8.56 -6.47 -14.22
C GLU A 34 7.94 -6.59 -15.61
N PHE A 35 6.65 -6.94 -15.67
CA PHE A 35 5.91 -7.04 -16.92
C PHE A 35 5.92 -5.72 -17.70
N ILE A 36 5.74 -4.58 -17.02
CA ILE A 36 5.77 -3.25 -17.66
C ILE A 36 7.16 -2.93 -18.25
N ARG A 37 8.24 -3.40 -17.63
CA ARG A 37 9.60 -3.26 -18.18
C ARG A 37 9.84 -4.19 -19.36
N GLU A 38 9.52 -5.48 -19.22
CA GLU A 38 9.74 -6.51 -20.24
C GLU A 38 8.92 -6.25 -21.52
N SER A 39 7.68 -5.77 -21.37
CA SER A 39 6.81 -5.40 -22.50
C SER A 39 7.27 -4.12 -23.23
N GLY A 40 8.28 -3.42 -22.71
CA GLY A 40 8.76 -2.14 -23.26
C GLY A 40 7.83 -0.95 -23.00
N ILE A 41 6.76 -1.13 -22.23
CA ILE A 41 5.80 -0.06 -21.88
C ILE A 41 6.49 1.03 -21.06
N ALA A 42 7.37 0.65 -20.14
CA ALA A 42 8.13 1.60 -19.32
C ALA A 42 8.83 2.67 -20.17
N LYS A 43 9.27 2.33 -21.39
CA LYS A 43 9.96 3.25 -22.32
C LYS A 43 9.06 4.35 -22.89
N ALA A 44 7.74 4.25 -22.73
CA ALA A 44 6.81 5.30 -23.13
C ALA A 44 6.67 6.40 -22.06
N PHE A 45 7.09 6.14 -20.81
CA PHE A 45 7.01 7.09 -19.72
C PHE A 45 8.35 7.75 -19.47
N ASN A 46 8.32 9.02 -19.02
CA ASN A 46 9.54 9.78 -18.75
C ASN A 46 10.18 9.43 -17.40
N VAL A 47 9.36 9.01 -16.43
CA VAL A 47 9.76 8.71 -15.05
C VAL A 47 9.01 7.47 -14.59
N CYS A 48 9.72 6.58 -13.91
CA CYS A 48 9.15 5.47 -13.15
C CYS A 48 9.47 5.72 -11.67
N LEU A 49 8.46 5.65 -10.81
CA LEU A 49 8.59 5.84 -9.38
C LEU A 49 8.11 4.57 -8.68
N ASP A 50 9.00 3.98 -7.88
CA ASP A 50 8.66 2.82 -7.06
C ASP A 50 8.00 3.28 -5.76
N VAL A 51 6.85 2.67 -5.44
CA VAL A 51 6.10 2.92 -4.20
C VAL A 51 6.28 1.69 -3.30
N PRO A 52 7.22 1.71 -2.34
CA PRO A 52 7.45 0.57 -1.46
C PRO A 52 6.32 0.41 -0.43
N PRO A 53 6.20 -0.77 0.19
CA PRO A 53 5.43 -0.93 1.43
C PRO A 53 6.04 -0.10 2.56
N LEU A 54 5.27 0.13 3.63
CA LEU A 54 5.80 0.68 4.88
C LEU A 54 6.83 -0.28 5.46
N ARG A 55 7.92 0.24 6.03
CA ARG A 55 8.99 -0.56 6.60
C ARG A 55 9.40 -0.09 7.98
N GLY A 56 9.51 -1.06 8.88
CA GLY A 56 10.00 -0.86 10.22
C GLY A 56 9.01 -0.14 11.14
N PRO A 57 9.31 -0.14 12.45
CA PRO A 57 8.38 0.28 13.49
C PRO A 57 8.01 1.77 13.39
N GLN A 58 8.91 2.62 12.89
CA GLN A 58 8.66 4.06 12.81
C GLN A 58 7.58 4.41 11.78
N GLU A 59 7.68 3.87 10.55
CA GLU A 59 6.71 4.13 9.48
C GLU A 59 5.36 3.50 9.80
N ILE A 60 5.36 2.28 10.35
CA ILE A 60 4.14 1.58 10.76
C ILE A 60 3.42 2.35 11.88
N ALA A 61 4.14 2.75 12.94
CA ALA A 61 3.54 3.52 14.02
C ALA A 61 2.99 4.86 13.53
N ALA A 62 3.69 5.56 12.64
CA ALA A 62 3.21 6.81 12.05
C ALA A 62 1.90 6.60 11.28
N ALA A 63 1.83 5.57 10.43
CA ALA A 63 0.63 5.25 9.67
C ALA A 63 -0.56 4.84 10.57
N LEU A 64 -0.31 4.05 11.63
CA LEU A 64 -1.35 3.65 12.58
C LEU A 64 -1.91 4.85 13.35
N ARG A 65 -1.05 5.76 13.80
CA ARG A 65 -1.48 7.00 14.48
C ARG A 65 -2.29 7.89 13.55
N GLU A 66 -1.79 8.16 12.36
CA GLU A 66 -2.44 9.06 11.40
C GLU A 66 -3.80 8.50 10.95
N HIS A 67 -3.87 7.19 10.67
CA HIS A 67 -5.12 6.58 10.26
C HIS A 67 -6.17 6.57 11.39
N SER A 68 -5.74 6.36 12.64
CA SER A 68 -6.63 6.17 13.79
C SER A 68 -7.09 7.47 14.46
N ALA A 69 -6.34 8.58 14.31
CA ALA A 69 -6.50 9.82 15.08
C ALA A 69 -7.96 10.32 15.25
N ASP A 70 -8.77 10.24 14.19
CA ASP A 70 -10.16 10.71 14.18
C ASP A 70 -11.19 9.57 14.00
N ARG A 71 -10.76 8.32 14.09
CA ARG A 71 -11.59 7.14 13.72
C ARG A 71 -11.77 6.15 14.85
N TYR A 72 -10.70 5.84 15.55
CA TYR A 72 -10.64 4.75 16.53
C TYR A 72 -9.83 5.17 17.75
N GLU A 73 -10.24 4.70 18.92
CA GLU A 73 -9.37 4.78 20.08
C GLU A 73 -8.30 3.69 19.96
N PHE A 74 -7.10 4.09 19.54
CA PHE A 74 -5.94 3.21 19.42
C PHE A 74 -4.81 3.75 20.32
N PRO A 75 -4.71 3.26 21.56
CA PRO A 75 -3.73 3.77 22.53
C PRO A 75 -2.29 3.63 22.04
N GLU A 76 -1.48 4.65 22.32
CA GLU A 76 -0.08 4.70 21.88
C GLU A 76 0.74 3.50 22.39
N GLU A 77 0.48 3.05 23.62
CA GLU A 77 1.10 1.87 24.22
C GLU A 77 0.81 0.58 23.44
N GLU A 78 -0.38 0.43 22.86
CA GLU A 78 -0.75 -0.72 22.04
C GLU A 78 -0.06 -0.67 20.67
N ILE A 79 0.05 0.52 20.07
CA ILE A 79 0.83 0.74 18.85
C ILE A 79 2.31 0.37 19.07
N GLN A 80 2.88 0.78 20.22
CA GLN A 80 4.26 0.42 20.57
C GLN A 80 4.43 -1.08 20.78
N LYS A 81 3.49 -1.77 21.43
CA LYS A 81 3.51 -3.23 21.58
C LYS A 81 3.55 -3.94 20.23
N ILE A 82 2.72 -3.51 19.28
CA ILE A 82 2.72 -4.07 17.91
C ILE A 82 4.09 -3.88 17.26
N CYS A 83 4.62 -2.67 17.31
CA CYS A 83 5.92 -2.34 16.71
C CYS A 83 7.11 -3.10 17.35
N GLN A 84 7.02 -3.42 18.64
CA GLN A 84 8.05 -4.15 19.39
C GLN A 84 7.89 -5.67 19.33
N SER A 85 6.74 -6.17 18.88
CA SER A 85 6.44 -7.61 18.84
C SER A 85 7.28 -8.39 17.81
N GLY A 86 7.86 -7.72 16.81
CA GLY A 86 8.60 -8.34 15.72
C GLY A 86 7.74 -9.08 14.68
N VAL A 87 6.42 -9.10 14.86
CA VAL A 87 5.50 -9.82 13.95
C VAL A 87 5.22 -9.06 12.65
N LEU A 88 5.54 -7.77 12.61
CA LEU A 88 5.24 -6.87 11.49
C LEU A 88 6.46 -5.99 11.18
N ASP A 89 7.20 -6.33 10.12
CA ASP A 89 8.37 -5.55 9.69
C ASP A 89 8.10 -4.73 8.42
N SER A 90 7.22 -5.22 7.55
CA SER A 90 6.88 -4.56 6.30
C SER A 90 5.45 -4.87 5.89
N ILE A 91 4.70 -3.85 5.49
CA ILE A 91 3.30 -4.02 5.07
C ILE A 91 2.86 -2.95 4.06
N PRO A 92 2.17 -3.32 2.97
CA PRO A 92 1.44 -2.38 2.13
C PRO A 92 0.42 -1.57 2.94
N ILE A 93 0.39 -0.25 2.76
CA ILE A 93 -0.49 0.66 3.51
C ILE A 93 -1.98 0.23 3.49
N LYS A 94 -2.46 -0.27 2.35
CA LYS A 94 -3.85 -0.74 2.22
C LYS A 94 -4.16 -1.92 3.14
N GLN A 95 -3.21 -2.84 3.31
CA GLN A 95 -3.36 -4.00 4.19
C GLN A 95 -3.30 -3.58 5.66
N LEU A 96 -2.43 -2.61 6.01
CA LEU A 96 -2.38 -2.06 7.36
C LEU A 96 -3.71 -1.41 7.76
N ILE A 97 -4.28 -0.60 6.87
CA ILE A 97 -5.60 0.02 7.07
C ILE A 97 -6.67 -1.05 7.28
N MET A 98 -6.73 -2.05 6.40
CA MET A 98 -7.70 -3.15 6.49
C MET A 98 -7.62 -3.88 7.83
N VAL A 99 -6.41 -4.24 8.28
CA VAL A 99 -6.21 -4.93 9.57
C VAL A 99 -6.61 -4.04 10.76
N THR A 100 -6.33 -2.73 10.66
CA THR A 100 -6.75 -1.75 11.68
C THR A 100 -8.28 -1.68 11.77
N GLU A 101 -8.97 -1.62 10.64
CA GLU A 101 -10.44 -1.61 10.58
C GLU A 101 -11.05 -2.91 11.15
N MET A 102 -10.45 -4.07 10.84
CA MET A 102 -10.85 -5.36 11.40
C MET A 102 -10.68 -5.42 12.92
N ALA A 103 -9.54 -4.95 13.42
CA ALA A 103 -9.28 -4.89 14.85
C ALA A 103 -10.25 -3.95 15.56
N ALA A 104 -10.49 -2.77 14.99
CA ALA A 104 -11.47 -1.82 15.49
C ALA A 104 -12.87 -2.42 15.59
N GLU A 105 -13.33 -3.17 14.58
CA GLU A 105 -14.63 -3.83 14.61
C GLU A 105 -14.72 -4.89 15.72
N LYS A 106 -13.67 -5.71 15.88
CA LYS A 106 -13.61 -6.74 16.93
C LYS A 106 -13.58 -6.15 18.35
N CYS A 107 -12.95 -4.99 18.55
CA CYS A 107 -12.82 -4.37 19.86
C CYS A 107 -14.05 -3.57 20.31
N LYS A 108 -15.03 -3.29 19.43
CA LYS A 108 -16.21 -2.48 19.79
C LYS A 108 -16.95 -3.05 21.01
N PRO A 109 -17.37 -2.19 21.96
CA PRO A 109 -17.30 -0.72 21.96
C PRO A 109 -16.00 -0.13 22.55
N GLY A 110 -14.98 -0.95 22.81
CA GLY A 110 -13.71 -0.54 23.40
C GLY A 110 -12.65 -0.06 22.40
N SER A 111 -11.45 0.19 22.93
CA SER A 111 -10.26 0.59 22.19
C SER A 111 -9.56 -0.59 21.53
N ILE A 112 -8.81 -0.31 20.47
CA ILE A 112 -7.97 -1.31 19.79
C ILE A 112 -6.84 -1.73 20.72
N ASP A 113 -6.71 -3.02 20.98
CA ASP A 113 -5.57 -3.61 21.68
C ASP A 113 -4.63 -4.36 20.71
N ALA A 114 -3.36 -4.49 21.10
CA ALA A 114 -2.32 -5.10 20.29
C ALA A 114 -2.58 -6.59 20.00
N GLU A 115 -3.17 -7.33 20.95
CA GLU A 115 -3.43 -8.76 20.80
C GLU A 115 -4.48 -9.02 19.71
N THR A 116 -5.59 -8.27 19.74
CA THR A 116 -6.63 -8.33 18.73
C THR A 116 -6.13 -7.88 17.36
N PHE A 117 -5.31 -6.82 17.30
CA PHE A 117 -4.68 -6.37 16.06
C PHE A 117 -3.77 -7.46 15.45
N ILE A 118 -2.89 -8.05 16.26
CA ILE A 118 -1.97 -9.11 15.81
C ILE A 118 -2.76 -10.36 15.39
N SER A 119 -3.83 -10.71 16.09
CA SER A 119 -4.74 -11.78 15.67
C SER A 119 -5.35 -11.50 14.28
N CYS A 120 -5.81 -10.28 14.01
CA CYS A 120 -6.30 -9.90 12.68
C CYS A 120 -5.22 -9.97 11.60
N LEU A 121 -3.97 -9.62 11.95
CA LEU A 121 -2.82 -9.73 11.06
C LEU A 121 -2.57 -11.19 10.66
N SER A 122 -2.56 -12.10 11.64
CA SER A 122 -2.40 -13.55 11.43
C SER A 122 -3.58 -14.17 10.66
N ASP A 123 -4.82 -13.77 10.95
CA ASP A 123 -6.03 -14.21 10.22
C ASP A 123 -5.92 -13.90 8.72
N CYS A 124 -5.18 -12.84 8.37
CA CYS A 124 -4.95 -12.39 7.00
C CYS A 124 -3.67 -12.96 6.36
N GLY A 125 -2.86 -13.73 7.10
CA GLY A 125 -1.55 -14.23 6.66
C GLY A 125 -0.52 -13.12 6.40
N LEU A 126 -0.61 -12.02 7.16
CA LEU A 126 0.24 -10.83 7.00
C LEU A 126 1.31 -10.71 8.08
N ASP A 127 1.38 -11.66 9.01
CA ASP A 127 2.45 -11.73 9.99
C ASP A 127 3.75 -12.28 9.36
N ASN A 128 4.88 -11.83 9.87
CA ASN A 128 6.20 -12.23 9.39
C ASN A 128 6.46 -13.74 9.54
N PHE A 129 5.70 -14.45 10.38
CA PHE A 129 5.81 -15.91 10.53
C PHE A 129 5.46 -16.66 9.23
N SER A 130 4.63 -16.05 8.37
CA SER A 130 4.23 -16.61 7.09
C SER A 130 5.32 -16.57 6.01
N GLN A 131 6.44 -15.85 6.22
CA GLN A 131 7.54 -15.74 5.24
C GLN A 131 8.65 -16.79 5.40
N PHE A 132 8.57 -17.66 6.42
CA PHE A 132 9.58 -18.70 6.71
C PHE A 132 9.07 -20.14 6.55
N HIS A 133 7.90 -20.34 5.93
CA HIS A 133 7.37 -21.67 5.60
C HIS A 133 7.23 -21.89 4.09
#